data_AF-A0AAW0VXV2-F1
#
_entry.id   AF-A0AAW0VXV2-F1
#
_cell.length_a   1.000
_cell.length_b   1.000
_cell.length_c   1.000
_cell.angle_alpha   90.00
_cell.angle_beta   90.00
_cell.angle_gamma   90.00
#
_symmetry.space_group_name_H-M   'P 1'
#
loop_
_entity.id
_entity.type
_entity.pdbx_description
1 polymer ?
#
loop_
_entity_poly.entity_id
_entity_poly.type
_entity_poly.pdbx_seq_one_letter_code
_entity_poly.pdbx_strand_id
1 'polypeptide(L)'
;MAYRGGKYGGERHQSSLEDDDMTSAFMNSSSATYLAADRLPAGPEQQAAMEAEMRRQELLRQMRQIEHRTLESTERSKGLLYESERVGVETAEELVKQREQLMNTEQRLDNINENLKDTQKNINGIKSVFSSLKTWWTTPKQPAGKDNEKVVSPTSPSKQEAPNVADNPNLGAAYERSQMLMAAQKSSLHPAMRLKGLEDEEEEPDNLDDFRTTSRVINAKLDSDLDEISMGLSRLKGLAVGLGTEITDQNETISRIHEKADRADMTIGSQNTQIKKILKR
;
A
#
# COMPACT_ATOMS: atom_id res chain seq x y z
N MET A 1 69.86 -33.27 -34.55
CA MET A 1 70.53 -32.81 -35.79
C MET A 1 70.35 -31.29 -35.81
N ALA A 2 71.28 -30.43 -35.38
CA ALA A 2 72.68 -30.23 -35.75
C ALA A 2 72.87 -30.07 -37.28
N TYR A 3 73.08 -28.83 -37.76
CA TYR A 3 74.37 -28.29 -38.23
C TYR A 3 74.22 -27.03 -39.12
N ARG A 4 75.13 -26.06 -38.86
CA ARG A 4 75.89 -25.14 -39.78
C ARG A 4 75.18 -24.48 -40.97
N GLY A 5 75.41 -23.21 -41.31
CA GLY A 5 76.55 -22.33 -41.06
C GLY A 5 76.94 -21.64 -42.38
N GLY A 6 77.44 -20.39 -42.33
CA GLY A 6 77.97 -19.72 -43.52
C GLY A 6 78.20 -18.22 -43.35
N LYS A 7 79.38 -17.84 -42.84
CA LYS A 7 79.97 -16.49 -42.87
C LYS A 7 80.61 -16.23 -44.24
N TYR A 8 80.56 -14.98 -44.71
CA TYR A 8 81.66 -14.17 -45.31
C TYR A 8 81.17 -12.70 -45.24
N GLY A 9 81.86 -11.66 -44.76
CA GLY A 9 83.30 -11.41 -44.62
C GLY A 9 83.75 -10.40 -45.68
N GLY A 10 83.82 -9.11 -45.33
CA GLY A 10 84.30 -8.04 -46.22
C GLY A 10 84.56 -6.73 -45.47
N GLU A 11 85.81 -6.54 -45.05
CA GLU A 11 86.45 -5.28 -44.60
C GLU A 11 86.25 -4.15 -45.65
N ARG A 12 86.37 -2.84 -45.40
CA ARG A 12 87.38 -2.08 -44.65
C ARG A 12 86.99 -0.59 -44.76
N HIS A 13 87.27 0.24 -43.76
CA HIS A 13 87.94 1.57 -43.85
C HIS A 13 87.64 2.47 -42.64
N GLN A 14 88.74 3.00 -42.09
CA GLN A 14 88.88 3.94 -40.98
C GLN A 14 88.53 5.38 -41.43
N SER A 15 87.99 6.22 -40.52
CA SER A 15 88.46 7.60 -40.26
C SER A 15 87.49 8.42 -39.39
N SER A 16 88.04 9.21 -38.43
CA SER A 16 87.50 10.42 -37.76
C SER A 16 86.16 10.29 -37.01
N LEU A 17 86.01 10.45 -35.69
CA LEU A 17 86.57 11.40 -34.72
C LEU A 17 86.51 12.87 -35.16
N GLU A 18 85.66 13.59 -34.44
CA GLU A 18 85.54 15.05 -34.26
C GLU A 18 84.80 15.80 -35.37
N ASP A 19 83.49 16.09 -35.17
CA ASP A 19 82.79 17.32 -35.66
C ASP A 19 81.27 17.36 -35.33
N ASP A 20 80.81 16.99 -34.13
CA ASP A 20 79.37 17.03 -33.76
C ASP A 20 78.98 18.04 -32.64
N ASP A 21 79.93 18.85 -32.14
CA ASP A 21 79.68 19.67 -30.93
C ASP A 21 79.20 21.10 -31.20
N MET A 22 79.13 21.55 -32.46
CA MET A 22 78.68 22.92 -32.79
C MET A 22 77.24 22.95 -33.34
N THR A 23 76.79 21.86 -33.95
CA THR A 23 75.43 21.69 -34.50
C THR A 23 74.40 21.40 -33.40
N SER A 24 74.81 20.68 -32.35
CA SER A 24 73.98 20.40 -31.17
C SER A 24 73.70 21.67 -30.34
N ALA A 25 74.66 22.59 -30.25
CA ALA A 25 74.51 23.87 -29.55
C ALA A 25 73.56 24.85 -30.26
N PHE A 26 73.50 24.82 -31.60
CA PHE A 26 72.60 25.66 -32.39
C PHE A 26 71.14 25.18 -32.36
N MET A 27 70.91 23.85 -32.35
CA MET A 27 69.56 23.30 -32.20
C MET A 27 69.02 23.40 -30.78
N ASN A 28 69.89 23.44 -29.76
CA ASN A 28 69.47 23.59 -28.37
C ASN A 28 69.18 25.05 -27.97
N SER A 29 69.78 26.05 -28.66
CA SER A 29 69.53 27.47 -28.36
C SER A 29 68.22 28.02 -28.94
N SER A 30 67.67 27.37 -29.97
CA SER A 30 66.46 27.83 -30.67
C SER A 30 65.16 27.16 -30.19
N SER A 31 65.26 26.06 -29.43
CA SER A 31 64.11 25.33 -28.85
C SER A 31 63.81 25.73 -27.39
N ALA A 32 64.79 26.31 -26.69
CA ALA A 32 64.64 26.72 -25.29
C ALA A 32 63.70 27.92 -25.08
N THR A 33 63.40 28.70 -26.12
CA THR A 33 62.49 29.86 -26.02
C THR A 33 61.00 29.45 -26.08
N TYR A 34 60.68 28.28 -26.62
CA TYR A 34 59.29 27.80 -26.71
C TYR A 34 58.90 26.80 -25.60
N LEU A 35 59.88 26.18 -24.93
CA LEU A 35 59.63 25.30 -23.77
C LEU A 35 59.48 26.08 -22.44
N ALA A 36 59.68 27.39 -22.45
CA ALA A 36 59.50 28.25 -21.28
C ALA A 36 58.06 28.82 -21.13
N ALA A 37 57.13 28.42 -21.98
CA ALA A 37 55.70 28.74 -21.83
C ALA A 37 55.04 27.96 -20.67
N ASP A 38 55.67 26.86 -20.23
CA ASP A 38 55.14 25.94 -19.22
C ASP A 38 55.48 26.36 -17.77
N ARG A 39 56.09 27.54 -17.58
CA ARG A 39 56.48 28.11 -16.27
C ARG A 39 56.11 29.58 -16.09
N LEU A 40 55.08 30.06 -16.79
CA LEU A 40 54.45 31.34 -16.46
C LEU A 40 53.35 31.09 -15.42
N PRO A 41 53.27 31.85 -14.32
CA PRO A 41 52.13 31.76 -13.41
C PRO A 41 50.86 32.06 -14.21
N ALA A 42 49.82 31.22 -14.03
CA ALA A 42 48.56 31.35 -14.73
C ALA A 42 48.10 32.82 -14.72
N GLY A 43 47.83 33.39 -15.90
CA GLY A 43 47.40 34.78 -16.01
C GLY A 43 46.12 35.03 -15.21
N PRO A 44 45.79 36.27 -14.83
CA PRO A 44 44.59 36.57 -14.04
C PRO A 44 43.30 36.05 -14.68
N GLU A 45 43.26 35.96 -16.01
CA GLU A 45 42.16 35.39 -16.79
C GLU A 45 42.05 33.87 -16.67
N GLN A 46 43.17 33.15 -16.59
CA GLN A 46 43.20 31.69 -16.37
C GLN A 46 42.85 31.33 -14.92
N GLN A 47 43.26 32.14 -13.94
CA GLN A 47 42.87 31.97 -12.54
C GLN A 47 41.37 32.19 -12.35
N ALA A 48 40.79 33.22 -13.00
CA ALA A 48 39.35 33.47 -12.98
C ALA A 48 38.56 32.34 -13.67
N ALA A 49 39.06 31.78 -14.77
CA ALA A 49 38.45 30.64 -15.44
C ALA A 49 38.43 29.37 -14.55
N MET A 50 39.56 29.08 -13.88
CA MET A 50 39.67 27.95 -12.95
C MET A 50 38.75 28.10 -11.73
N GLU A 51 38.63 29.32 -11.18
CA GLU A 51 37.69 29.59 -10.08
C GLU A 51 36.22 29.44 -10.53
N ALA A 52 35.88 29.92 -11.73
CA ALA A 52 34.55 29.75 -12.30
C ALA A 52 34.22 28.26 -12.56
N GLU A 53 35.20 27.48 -13.01
CA GLU A 53 35.05 26.04 -13.22
C GLU A 53 34.85 25.29 -11.90
N MET A 54 35.62 25.62 -10.86
CA MET A 54 35.41 25.04 -9.52
C MET A 54 34.02 25.36 -8.97
N ARG A 55 33.56 26.61 -9.10
CA ARG A 55 32.18 26.99 -8.71
C ARG A 55 31.13 26.22 -9.48
N ARG A 56 31.33 26.00 -10.79
CA ARG A 56 30.44 25.18 -11.63
C ARG A 56 30.42 23.73 -11.15
N GLN A 57 31.57 23.13 -10.85
CA GLN A 57 31.64 21.76 -10.36
C GLN A 57 30.93 21.59 -9.01
N GLU A 58 31.09 22.56 -8.11
CA GLU A 58 30.39 22.55 -6.82
C GLU A 58 28.87 22.63 -7.00
N LEU A 59 28.38 23.52 -7.86
CA LEU A 59 26.95 23.60 -8.19
C LEU A 59 26.42 22.28 -8.76
N LEU A 60 27.15 21.64 -9.69
CA LEU A 60 26.76 20.35 -10.26
C LEU A 60 26.70 19.25 -9.19
N ARG A 61 27.65 19.26 -8.25
CA ARG A 61 27.65 18.33 -7.12
C ARG A 61 26.43 18.55 -6.22
N GLN A 62 26.09 19.80 -5.92
CA GLN A 62 24.90 20.14 -5.14
C GLN A 62 23.62 19.71 -5.85
N MET A 63 23.50 19.96 -7.16
CA MET A 63 22.34 19.53 -7.95
C MET A 63 22.17 18.01 -7.91
N ARG A 64 23.24 17.23 -8.15
CA ARG A 64 23.19 15.76 -8.05
C ARG A 64 22.75 15.28 -6.67
N GLN A 65 23.22 15.94 -5.61
CA GLN A 65 22.79 15.60 -4.25
C GLN A 65 21.31 15.87 -4.01
N ILE A 66 20.80 17.00 -4.51
CA ILE A 66 19.37 17.34 -4.41
C ILE A 66 18.53 16.34 -5.20
N GLU A 67 18.91 16.04 -6.44
CA GLU A 67 18.26 15.05 -7.29
C GLU A 67 18.19 13.68 -6.60
N HIS A 68 19.32 13.20 -6.08
CA HIS A 68 19.38 11.91 -5.39
C HIS A 68 18.49 11.87 -4.15
N ARG A 69 18.55 12.91 -3.29
CA ARG A 69 17.72 12.99 -2.07
C ARG A 69 16.24 13.08 -2.40
N THR A 70 15.89 13.77 -3.49
CA THR A 70 14.51 13.92 -3.95
C THR A 70 13.99 12.57 -4.43
N LEU A 71 14.78 11.87 -5.25
CA LEU A 71 14.44 10.54 -5.74
C LEU A 71 14.24 9.55 -4.58
N GLU A 72 15.18 9.49 -3.64
CA GLU A 72 15.07 8.63 -2.44
C GLU A 72 13.84 9.00 -1.59
N SER A 73 13.53 10.29 -1.46
CA SER A 73 12.32 10.73 -0.77
C SER A 73 11.06 10.22 -1.46
N THR A 74 11.00 10.31 -2.79
CA THR A 74 9.85 9.86 -3.58
C THR A 74 9.68 8.34 -3.51
N GLU A 75 10.76 7.57 -3.59
CA GLU A 75 10.73 6.11 -3.43
C GLU A 75 10.20 5.70 -2.05
N ARG A 76 10.63 6.39 -0.97
CA ARG A 76 10.09 6.18 0.37
C ARG A 76 8.61 6.54 0.45
N SER A 77 8.19 7.65 -0.15
CA SER A 77 6.79 8.06 -0.21
C SER A 77 5.92 7.04 -0.93
N LYS A 78 6.39 6.47 -2.05
CA LYS A 78 5.72 5.37 -2.75
C LYS A 78 5.55 4.15 -1.87
N GLY A 79 6.62 3.74 -1.17
CA GLY A 79 6.58 2.62 -0.24
C GLY A 79 5.54 2.81 0.87
N LEU A 80 5.54 3.98 1.52
CA LEU A 80 4.56 4.34 2.56
C LEU A 80 3.13 4.39 2.02
N LEU A 81 2.94 4.86 0.80
CA LEU A 81 1.64 4.89 0.15
C LEU A 81 1.10 3.48 -0.06
N TYR A 82 1.93 2.56 -0.55
CA TYR A 82 1.53 1.17 -0.76
C TYR A 82 1.22 0.44 0.55
N GLU A 83 2.02 0.69 1.58
CA GLU A 83 1.74 0.18 2.91
C GLU A 83 0.40 0.72 3.45
N SER A 84 0.16 2.02 3.30
CA SER A 84 -1.09 2.67 3.72
C SER A 84 -2.30 2.13 2.96
N GLU A 85 -2.15 1.88 1.66
CA GLU A 85 -3.20 1.28 0.83
C GLU A 85 -3.50 -0.15 1.27
N ARG A 86 -2.48 -0.96 1.57
CA ARG A 86 -2.65 -2.32 2.10
C ARG A 86 -3.41 -2.33 3.42
N VAL A 87 -2.99 -1.49 4.37
CA VAL A 87 -3.68 -1.35 5.66
C VAL A 87 -5.12 -0.88 5.46
N GLY A 88 -5.37 0.04 4.53
CA GLY A 88 -6.72 0.51 4.19
C GLY A 88 -7.62 -0.61 3.62
N VAL A 89 -7.08 -1.46 2.76
CA VAL A 89 -7.77 -2.64 2.19
C VAL A 89 -8.12 -3.65 3.28
N GLU A 90 -7.16 -4.00 4.15
CA GLU A 90 -7.38 -4.90 5.29
C GLU A 90 -8.43 -4.32 6.26
N THR A 91 -8.38 -3.01 6.50
CA THR A 91 -9.38 -2.32 7.34
C THR A 91 -10.77 -2.37 6.70
N ALA A 92 -10.88 -2.22 5.38
CA ALA A 92 -12.14 -2.33 4.67
C ALA A 92 -12.75 -3.74 4.83
N GLU A 93 -11.94 -4.79 4.70
CA GLU A 93 -12.37 -6.18 4.93
C GLU A 93 -12.92 -6.39 6.34
N GLU A 94 -12.23 -5.83 7.34
CA GLU A 94 -12.65 -5.96 8.73
C GLU A 94 -13.94 -5.19 9.00
N LEU A 95 -14.08 -3.96 8.49
CA LEU A 95 -15.33 -3.20 8.64
C LEU A 95 -16.53 -3.91 8.01
N VAL A 96 -16.35 -4.56 6.85
CA VAL A 96 -17.44 -5.32 6.23
C VAL A 96 -17.86 -6.51 7.09
N LYS A 97 -16.91 -7.24 7.68
CA LYS A 97 -17.22 -8.32 8.65
C LYS A 97 -17.94 -7.78 9.88
N GLN A 98 -17.50 -6.64 10.42
CA GLN A 98 -18.12 -6.00 11.57
C GLN A 98 -19.56 -5.56 11.27
N ARG A 99 -19.81 -4.99 10.09
CA ARG A 99 -21.16 -4.63 9.62
C ARG A 99 -22.10 -5.82 9.70
N GLU A 100 -21.69 -6.99 9.19
CA GLU A 100 -22.51 -8.21 9.22
C GLU A 100 -22.81 -8.65 10.65
N GLN A 101 -21.81 -8.62 11.55
CA GLN A 101 -22.02 -8.95 12.96
C GLN A 101 -23.01 -7.99 13.64
N LEU A 102 -22.94 -6.70 13.35
CA LEU A 102 -23.87 -5.70 13.86
C LEU A 102 -25.29 -5.95 13.33
N MET A 103 -25.46 -6.20 12.02
CA MET A 103 -26.77 -6.50 11.43
C MET A 103 -27.38 -7.78 12.02
N ASN A 104 -26.58 -8.82 12.20
CA ASN A 104 -27.00 -10.05 12.86
C ASN A 104 -27.41 -9.81 14.32
N THR A 105 -26.70 -8.95 15.04
CA THR A 105 -27.01 -8.58 16.42
C THR A 105 -28.31 -7.78 16.49
N GLU A 106 -28.50 -6.82 15.59
CA GLU A 106 -29.73 -6.04 15.46
C GLU A 106 -30.95 -6.96 15.22
N GLN A 107 -30.83 -7.89 14.27
CA GLN A 107 -31.90 -8.86 13.98
C GLN A 107 -32.21 -9.78 15.17
N ARG A 108 -31.19 -10.24 15.90
CA ARG A 108 -31.38 -11.04 17.11
C ARG A 108 -32.15 -10.27 18.17
N LEU A 109 -31.85 -8.97 18.35
CA LEU A 109 -32.58 -8.11 19.29
C LEU A 109 -34.02 -7.85 18.85
N ASP A 110 -34.30 -7.76 17.55
CA ASP A 110 -35.67 -7.67 17.04
C ASP A 110 -36.46 -8.93 17.37
N ASN A 111 -35.89 -10.11 17.10
CA ASN A 111 -36.50 -11.39 17.45
C ASN A 111 -36.74 -11.53 18.95
N ILE A 112 -35.79 -11.08 19.78
CA ILE A 112 -35.96 -11.07 21.24
C ILE A 112 -37.13 -10.17 21.62
N ASN A 113 -37.19 -8.94 21.11
CA ASN A 113 -38.28 -8.02 21.42
C ASN A 113 -39.64 -8.56 20.95
N GLU A 114 -39.72 -9.23 19.80
CA GLU A 114 -40.94 -9.89 19.33
C GLU A 114 -41.34 -11.06 20.24
N ASN A 115 -40.40 -11.96 20.55
CA ASN A 115 -40.62 -13.08 21.47
C ASN A 115 -41.07 -12.61 22.86
N LEU A 116 -40.54 -11.49 23.34
CA LEU A 116 -40.96 -10.89 24.61
C LEU A 116 -42.39 -10.37 24.53
N LYS A 117 -42.84 -9.79 23.41
CA LYS A 117 -44.25 -9.39 23.25
C LYS A 117 -45.18 -10.61 23.33
N ASP A 118 -44.83 -11.70 22.68
CA ASP A 118 -45.62 -12.93 22.73
C ASP A 118 -45.57 -13.60 24.11
N THR A 119 -44.40 -13.57 24.76
CA THR A 119 -44.24 -13.99 26.16
C THR A 119 -45.16 -13.18 27.08
N GLN A 120 -45.33 -11.87 26.85
CA GLN A 120 -46.26 -11.05 27.64
C GLN A 120 -47.72 -11.49 27.45
N LYS A 121 -48.14 -11.81 26.22
CA LYS A 121 -49.48 -12.35 25.94
C LYS A 121 -49.69 -13.67 26.68
N ASN A 122 -48.70 -14.56 26.65
CA ASN A 122 -48.74 -15.85 27.34
C ASN A 122 -48.80 -15.68 28.86
N ILE A 123 -48.00 -14.79 29.46
CA ILE A 123 -48.07 -14.48 30.90
C ILE A 123 -49.45 -13.94 31.29
N ASN A 124 -50.06 -13.10 30.46
CA ASN A 124 -51.42 -12.60 30.70
C ASN A 124 -52.46 -13.73 30.60
N GLY A 125 -52.30 -14.64 29.63
CA GLY A 125 -53.10 -15.87 29.53
C GLY A 125 -53.00 -16.74 30.78
N ILE A 126 -51.79 -16.98 31.30
CA ILE A 126 -51.58 -17.78 32.52
C ILE A 126 -52.29 -17.15 33.73
N LYS A 127 -52.20 -15.82 33.93
CA LYS A 127 -52.96 -15.14 34.98
C LYS A 127 -54.48 -15.38 34.84
N SER A 128 -54.99 -15.39 33.61
CA SER A 128 -56.41 -15.63 33.35
C SER A 128 -56.85 -17.07 33.67
N VAL A 129 -56.02 -18.08 33.35
CA VAL A 129 -56.33 -19.51 33.60
C VAL A 129 -56.38 -19.80 35.11
N PHE A 130 -55.46 -19.24 35.89
CA PHE A 130 -55.49 -19.36 37.36
C PHE A 130 -56.68 -18.61 37.99
N SER A 131 -57.10 -17.48 37.42
CA SER A 131 -58.32 -16.79 37.84
C SER A 131 -59.56 -17.64 37.52
N SER A 132 -59.65 -18.20 36.31
CA SER A 132 -60.77 -19.06 35.92
C SER A 132 -60.81 -20.37 36.68
N LEU A 133 -59.67 -20.93 37.13
CA LEU A 133 -59.64 -22.09 38.03
C LEU A 133 -60.24 -21.76 39.40
N LYS A 134 -59.98 -20.56 39.94
CA LYS A 134 -60.61 -20.09 41.18
C LYS A 134 -62.11 -19.83 41.01
N THR A 135 -62.52 -19.33 39.85
CA THR A 135 -63.95 -19.18 39.49
C THR A 135 -64.62 -20.53 39.26
N TRP A 136 -63.92 -21.50 38.69
CA TRP A 136 -64.39 -22.86 38.44
C TRP A 136 -64.54 -23.69 39.73
N TRP A 137 -63.69 -23.46 40.74
CA TRP A 137 -63.86 -24.03 42.08
C TRP A 137 -64.95 -23.33 42.92
N THR A 138 -65.53 -22.23 42.42
CA THR A 138 -66.60 -21.49 43.13
C THR A 138 -67.96 -21.50 42.41
N THR A 139 -68.10 -22.11 41.22
CA THR A 139 -69.40 -22.29 40.55
C THR A 139 -69.33 -23.42 39.49
N PRO A 140 -70.30 -24.38 39.41
CA PRO A 140 -70.19 -25.55 38.54
C PRO A 140 -70.77 -25.37 37.11
N LYS A 141 -70.24 -26.17 36.16
CA LYS A 141 -70.65 -26.49 34.74
C LYS A 141 -70.23 -25.47 33.64
N GLN A 142 -69.77 -25.82 32.41
CA GLN A 142 -69.28 -27.01 31.67
C GLN A 142 -68.62 -26.48 30.32
N PRO A 143 -68.18 -27.30 29.32
CA PRO A 143 -66.79 -27.46 28.85
C PRO A 143 -66.34 -26.74 27.55
N ALA A 144 -65.04 -26.87 27.25
CA ALA A 144 -64.20 -26.21 26.24
C ALA A 144 -64.10 -26.90 24.86
N GLY A 145 -63.47 -26.21 23.89
CA GLY A 145 -62.66 -26.86 22.85
C GLY A 145 -62.37 -26.02 21.60
N LYS A 146 -61.08 -25.67 21.36
CA LYS A 146 -60.28 -26.09 20.19
C LYS A 146 -58.96 -25.31 20.10
N ASP A 147 -57.87 -26.07 20.18
CA ASP A 147 -56.49 -25.63 20.18
C ASP A 147 -55.94 -25.67 18.74
N ASN A 148 -55.19 -24.64 18.33
CA ASN A 148 -54.40 -24.64 17.10
C ASN A 148 -52.92 -24.57 17.47
N GLU A 149 -52.25 -25.71 17.37
CA GLU A 149 -50.83 -25.90 17.59
C GLU A 149 -50.08 -25.59 16.27
N LYS A 150 -49.38 -24.45 16.20
CA LYS A 150 -48.38 -24.19 15.16
C LYS A 150 -46.99 -24.39 15.79
N VAL A 151 -46.44 -25.58 15.58
CA VAL A 151 -45.03 -25.89 15.84
C VAL A 151 -44.21 -25.17 14.76
N VAL A 152 -43.41 -24.17 15.16
CA VAL A 152 -42.46 -23.47 14.29
C VAL A 152 -41.11 -24.16 14.39
N SER A 153 -40.64 -24.67 13.26
CA SER A 153 -39.31 -25.29 13.10
C SER A 153 -38.19 -24.27 13.31
N PRO A 154 -37.05 -24.66 13.90
CA PRO A 154 -35.89 -23.78 13.96
C PRO A 154 -35.28 -23.62 12.57
N THR A 155 -35.29 -22.39 12.06
CA THR A 155 -34.58 -21.97 10.85
C THR A 155 -33.11 -22.37 10.98
N SER A 156 -32.66 -23.26 10.08
CA SER A 156 -31.25 -23.63 9.97
C SER A 156 -30.43 -22.40 9.52
N PRO A 157 -29.21 -22.19 10.06
CA PRO A 157 -28.35 -21.12 9.60
C PRO A 157 -27.94 -21.40 8.15
N SER A 158 -28.34 -20.50 7.25
CA SER A 158 -27.85 -20.51 5.87
C SER A 158 -26.33 -20.38 5.88
N LYS A 159 -25.67 -21.17 5.05
CA LYS A 159 -24.23 -21.19 4.85
C LYS A 159 -23.84 -19.86 4.20
N GLN A 160 -23.55 -18.82 4.98
CA GLN A 160 -23.09 -17.54 4.45
C GLN A 160 -21.62 -17.71 4.04
N GLU A 161 -21.39 -17.60 2.72
CA GLU A 161 -20.08 -17.32 2.15
C GLU A 161 -19.51 -16.06 2.82
N ALA A 162 -18.18 -16.01 2.99
CA ALA A 162 -17.54 -14.87 3.66
C ALA A 162 -17.97 -13.55 2.98
N PRO A 163 -18.30 -12.50 3.76
CA PRO A 163 -18.83 -11.28 3.21
C PRO A 163 -17.79 -10.64 2.27
N ASN A 164 -18.21 -10.37 1.03
CA ASN A 164 -17.33 -9.80 0.01
C ASN A 164 -17.34 -8.27 0.11
N VAL A 165 -16.16 -7.67 0.22
CA VAL A 165 -16.02 -6.20 0.31
C VAL A 165 -16.54 -5.52 -0.96
N ALA A 166 -16.50 -6.20 -2.11
CA ALA A 166 -17.03 -5.69 -3.37
C ALA A 166 -18.53 -5.37 -3.31
N ASP A 167 -19.30 -6.08 -2.48
CA ASP A 167 -20.74 -5.87 -2.33
C ASP A 167 -21.08 -4.70 -1.39
N ASN A 168 -20.08 -4.15 -0.69
CA ASN A 168 -20.29 -3.01 0.19
C ASN A 168 -20.47 -1.72 -0.65
N PRO A 169 -21.59 -0.98 -0.50
CA PRO A 169 -21.89 0.19 -1.31
C PRO A 169 -20.91 1.35 -1.10
N ASN A 170 -20.27 1.42 0.07
CA ASN A 170 -19.34 2.48 0.45
C ASN A 170 -17.89 2.14 0.06
N LEU A 171 -17.51 0.86 0.18
CA LEU A 171 -16.12 0.40 0.08
C LEU A 171 -15.79 -0.32 -1.22
N GLY A 172 -16.77 -0.91 -1.91
CA GLY A 172 -16.53 -1.85 -3.02
C GLY A 172 -15.71 -1.24 -4.16
N ALA A 173 -16.10 -0.07 -4.65
CA ALA A 173 -15.40 0.58 -5.77
C ALA A 173 -13.97 1.03 -5.42
N ALA A 174 -13.72 1.44 -4.18
CA ALA A 174 -12.38 1.83 -3.73
C ALA A 174 -11.49 0.61 -3.51
N TYR A 175 -12.05 -0.43 -2.90
CA TYR A 175 -11.39 -1.71 -2.64
C TYR A 175 -10.95 -2.41 -3.93
N GLU A 176 -11.82 -2.48 -4.94
CA GLU A 176 -11.52 -3.13 -6.22
C GLU A 176 -10.35 -2.45 -6.94
N ARG A 177 -10.32 -1.11 -6.95
CA ARG A 177 -9.22 -0.34 -7.54
C ARG A 177 -7.90 -0.60 -6.85
N SER A 178 -7.90 -0.69 -5.52
CA SER A 178 -6.71 -0.98 -4.73
C SER A 178 -6.23 -2.42 -4.90
N GLN A 179 -7.15 -3.38 -4.95
CA GLN A 179 -6.83 -4.78 -5.25
C GLN A 179 -6.19 -4.95 -6.63
N MET A 180 -6.73 -4.30 -7.66
CA MET A 180 -6.22 -4.42 -9.03
C MET A 180 -4.75 -4.01 -9.13
N LEU A 181 -4.36 -2.93 -8.44
CA LEU A 181 -2.97 -2.48 -8.43
C LEU A 181 -2.06 -3.44 -7.65
N MET A 182 -2.49 -3.93 -6.50
CA MET A 182 -1.71 -4.94 -5.76
C MET A 182 -1.56 -6.25 -6.55
N ALA A 183 -2.58 -6.63 -7.33
CA ALA A 183 -2.50 -7.78 -8.23
C ALA A 183 -1.54 -7.52 -9.40
N ALA A 184 -1.55 -6.31 -9.98
CA ALA A 184 -0.61 -5.91 -11.02
C ALA A 184 0.85 -5.95 -10.53
N GLN A 185 1.13 -5.46 -9.32
CA GLN A 185 2.45 -5.55 -8.69
C GLN A 185 2.89 -6.99 -8.41
N LYS A 186 1.97 -7.88 -8.02
CA LYS A 186 2.29 -9.31 -7.84
C LYS A 186 2.61 -9.99 -9.17
N SER A 187 1.96 -9.58 -10.26
CA SER A 187 2.17 -10.17 -11.59
C SER A 187 3.52 -9.80 -12.23
N SER A 188 4.02 -8.59 -11.98
CA SER A 188 5.33 -8.14 -12.49
C SER A 188 6.53 -8.82 -11.81
N LEU A 189 6.31 -9.52 -10.69
CA LEU A 189 7.33 -10.34 -10.02
C LEU A 189 7.41 -11.79 -10.52
N HIS A 190 6.53 -12.25 -11.43
CA HIS A 190 6.49 -13.66 -11.80
C HIS A 190 7.64 -14.05 -12.75
N PRO A 191 8.41 -15.12 -12.47
CA PRO A 191 9.56 -15.54 -13.29
C PRO A 191 9.21 -15.86 -14.75
N ALA A 192 7.95 -16.23 -15.03
CA ALA A 192 7.47 -16.48 -16.39
C ALA A 192 7.35 -15.22 -17.27
N MET A 193 7.23 -14.02 -16.69
CA MET A 193 7.27 -12.76 -17.47
C MET A 193 8.70 -12.30 -17.74
N ARG A 194 9.65 -12.60 -16.84
CA ARG A 194 11.08 -12.34 -17.06
C ARG A 194 11.67 -13.21 -18.18
N LEU A 195 11.12 -14.41 -18.39
CA LEU A 195 11.62 -15.35 -19.40
C LEU A 195 11.09 -15.08 -20.83
N LYS A 196 10.10 -14.20 -21.00
CA LYS A 196 9.45 -13.93 -22.30
C LYS A 196 9.68 -12.51 -22.83
N GLY A 197 10.44 -11.69 -22.10
CA GLY A 197 11.03 -10.46 -22.61
C GLY A 197 12.43 -10.79 -23.09
N LEU A 198 12.70 -10.49 -24.36
CA LEU A 198 14.03 -10.57 -24.95
C LEU A 198 15.06 -9.86 -24.08
N GLU A 199 16.27 -10.39 -24.09
CA GLU A 199 17.50 -9.66 -23.77
C GLU A 199 17.55 -8.38 -24.62
N ASP A 200 16.90 -7.32 -24.14
CA ASP A 200 17.40 -5.98 -24.39
C ASP A 200 18.70 -5.93 -23.58
N GLU A 201 19.81 -6.16 -24.29
CA GLU A 201 21.10 -5.67 -23.88
C GLU A 201 20.91 -4.21 -23.49
N GLU A 202 20.78 -3.94 -22.19
CA GLU A 202 21.07 -2.63 -21.63
C GLU A 202 22.54 -2.38 -21.97
N GLU A 203 22.78 -1.84 -23.16
CA GLU A 203 24.01 -1.11 -23.45
C GLU A 203 24.10 -0.01 -22.39
N GLU A 204 24.76 -0.32 -21.28
CA GLU A 204 25.34 0.66 -20.38
C GLU A 204 26.08 1.67 -21.28
N PRO A 205 25.60 2.91 -21.41
CA PRO A 205 26.29 3.89 -22.22
C PRO A 205 27.60 4.18 -21.50
N ASP A 206 28.68 3.58 -22.00
CA ASP A 206 30.03 3.52 -21.44
C ASP A 206 30.69 4.90 -21.22
N ASN A 207 29.95 6.01 -21.37
CA ASN A 207 30.33 7.37 -20.98
C ASN A 207 29.09 8.24 -20.70
N LEU A 208 28.46 8.12 -19.53
CA LEU A 208 27.44 9.06 -19.07
C LEU A 208 28.06 10.31 -18.40
N ASP A 209 28.92 11.03 -19.13
CA ASP A 209 29.65 12.20 -18.61
C ASP A 209 28.88 13.53 -18.75
N ASP A 210 27.70 13.54 -19.39
CA ASP A 210 26.87 14.74 -19.49
C ASP A 210 25.82 14.80 -18.38
N PHE A 211 26.07 15.64 -17.37
CA PHE A 211 25.11 15.92 -16.30
C PHE A 211 23.69 16.23 -16.81
N ARG A 212 23.56 16.82 -18.01
CA ARG A 212 22.25 17.16 -18.59
C ARG A 212 21.44 15.93 -18.99
N THR A 213 22.07 14.85 -19.44
CA THR A 213 21.37 13.61 -19.79
C THR A 213 20.95 12.87 -18.53
N THR A 214 21.86 12.72 -17.55
CA THR A 214 21.55 12.14 -16.24
C THR A 214 20.40 12.88 -15.55
N SER A 215 20.47 14.21 -15.51
CA SER A 215 19.42 15.05 -14.91
C SER A 215 18.07 14.88 -15.61
N ARG A 216 18.04 14.78 -16.95
CA ARG A 216 16.79 14.51 -17.69
C ARG A 216 16.19 13.16 -17.34
N VAL A 217 17.01 12.11 -17.25
CA VAL A 217 16.54 10.76 -16.87
C VAL A 217 16.01 10.75 -15.44
N ILE A 218 16.71 11.40 -14.50
CA ILE A 218 16.25 11.49 -13.11
C ILE A 218 14.94 12.26 -13.01
N ASN A 219 14.82 13.41 -13.69
CA ASN A 219 13.58 14.19 -13.70
C ASN A 219 12.42 13.39 -14.31
N ALA A 220 12.64 12.66 -15.40
CA ALA A 220 11.61 11.81 -15.99
C ALA A 220 11.16 10.68 -15.04
N LYS A 221 12.09 10.06 -14.30
CA LYS A 221 11.76 9.07 -13.26
C LYS A 221 10.96 9.72 -12.12
N LEU A 222 11.37 10.92 -11.68
CA LEU A 222 10.68 11.66 -10.64
C LEU A 222 9.25 12.00 -11.05
N ASP A 223 9.03 12.49 -12.28
CA ASP A 223 7.70 12.79 -12.80
C ASP A 223 6.81 11.54 -12.83
N SER A 224 7.33 10.41 -13.31
CA SER A 224 6.63 9.13 -13.28
C SER A 224 6.27 8.69 -11.86
N ASP A 225 7.20 8.84 -10.92
CA ASP A 225 6.96 8.48 -9.52
C ASP A 225 5.92 9.40 -8.86
N LEU A 226 5.91 10.69 -9.20
CA LEU A 226 4.93 11.66 -8.70
C LEU A 226 3.53 11.38 -9.25
N ASP A 227 3.40 10.97 -10.51
CA ASP A 227 2.12 10.54 -11.09
C ASP A 227 1.58 9.30 -10.37
N GLU A 228 2.45 8.32 -10.10
CA GLU A 228 2.09 7.11 -9.35
C GLU A 228 1.63 7.44 -7.92
N ILE A 229 2.33 8.35 -7.24
CA ILE A 229 1.92 8.86 -5.93
C ILE A 229 0.57 9.58 -6.04
N SER A 230 0.37 10.44 -7.03
CA SER A 230 -0.88 11.19 -7.22
C SER A 230 -2.08 10.26 -7.43
N MET A 231 -1.91 9.23 -8.26
CA MET A 231 -2.90 8.18 -8.46
C MET A 231 -3.14 7.38 -7.17
N GLY A 232 -2.07 7.05 -6.47
CA GLY A 232 -2.13 6.34 -5.19
C GLY A 232 -2.88 7.11 -4.11
N LEU A 233 -2.63 8.41 -3.98
CA LEU A 233 -3.31 9.29 -3.04
C LEU A 233 -4.80 9.40 -3.39
N SER A 234 -5.14 9.40 -4.68
CA SER A 234 -6.54 9.40 -5.12
C SER A 234 -7.27 8.11 -4.72
N ARG A 235 -6.61 6.96 -4.80
CA ARG A 235 -7.16 5.68 -4.31
C ARG A 235 -7.28 5.65 -2.78
N LEU A 236 -6.23 6.06 -2.08
CA LEU A 236 -6.21 6.17 -0.62
C LEU A 236 -7.33 7.09 -0.13
N LYS A 237 -7.58 8.21 -0.82
CA LYS A 237 -8.71 9.11 -0.54
C LYS A 237 -10.04 8.40 -0.74
N GLY A 238 -10.20 7.63 -1.80
CA GLY A 238 -11.40 6.81 -2.04
C GLY A 238 -11.66 5.84 -0.89
N LEU A 239 -10.63 5.11 -0.46
CA LEU A 239 -10.70 4.22 0.70
C LEU A 239 -11.05 5.01 1.98
N ALA A 240 -10.35 6.10 2.27
CA ALA A 240 -10.57 6.89 3.48
C ALA A 240 -12.02 7.42 3.57
N VAL A 241 -12.58 7.90 2.46
CA VAL A 241 -13.98 8.34 2.41
C VAL A 241 -14.92 7.15 2.63
N GLY A 242 -14.72 6.03 1.93
CA GLY A 242 -15.55 4.82 2.07
C GLY A 242 -15.52 4.23 3.48
N LEU A 243 -14.33 4.18 4.10
CA LEU A 243 -14.13 3.73 5.48
C LEU A 243 -14.86 4.67 6.46
N GLY A 244 -14.75 5.99 6.25
CA GLY A 244 -15.42 6.98 7.08
C GLY A 244 -16.95 6.90 7.01
N THR A 245 -17.52 6.70 5.81
CA THR A 245 -18.96 6.48 5.64
C THR A 245 -19.42 5.18 6.27
N GLU A 246 -18.65 4.10 6.11
CA GLU A 246 -18.99 2.80 6.70
C GLU A 246 -18.98 2.84 8.24
N ILE A 247 -18.00 3.52 8.84
CA ILE A 247 -17.97 3.73 10.30
C ILE A 247 -19.19 4.53 10.77
N THR A 248 -19.62 5.53 9.99
CA THR A 248 -20.79 6.35 10.33
C THR A 248 -22.07 5.51 10.29
N ASP A 249 -22.26 4.68 9.27
CA ASP A 249 -23.40 3.77 9.14
C ASP A 249 -23.43 2.72 10.28
N GLN A 250 -22.26 2.19 10.65
CA GLN A 250 -22.14 1.26 11.76
C GLN A 250 -22.45 1.92 13.11
N ASN A 251 -22.02 3.16 13.34
CA ASN A 251 -22.36 3.91 14.55
C ASN A 251 -23.87 4.12 14.72
N GLU A 252 -24.58 4.38 13.62
CA GLU A 252 -26.04 4.46 13.65
C GLU A 252 -26.66 3.11 14.02
N THR A 253 -26.15 2.02 13.44
CA THR A 253 -26.59 0.65 13.73
C THR A 253 -26.36 0.28 15.20
N ILE A 254 -25.21 0.64 15.76
CA ILE A 254 -24.90 0.45 17.19
C ILE A 254 -25.90 1.19 18.07
N SER A 255 -26.29 2.41 17.69
CA SER A 255 -27.29 3.19 18.44
C SER A 255 -28.66 2.49 18.44
N ARG A 256 -29.10 1.95 17.29
CA ARG A 256 -30.34 1.15 17.21
C ARG A 256 -30.26 -0.13 18.03
N ILE A 257 -29.12 -0.82 18.00
CA ILE A 257 -28.85 -2.01 18.83
C ILE A 257 -28.97 -1.66 20.32
N HIS A 258 -28.39 -0.54 20.76
CA HIS A 258 -28.46 -0.10 22.15
C HIS A 258 -29.91 0.12 22.59
N GLU A 259 -30.70 0.86 21.82
CA GLU A 259 -32.12 1.09 22.13
C GLU A 259 -32.94 -0.21 22.18
N LYS A 260 -32.71 -1.13 21.25
CA LYS A 260 -33.39 -2.43 21.20
C LYS A 260 -32.98 -3.31 22.39
N ALA A 261 -31.72 -3.26 22.79
CA ALA A 261 -31.20 -3.99 23.95
C ALA A 261 -31.79 -3.47 25.25
N ASP A 262 -31.82 -2.14 25.46
CA ASP A 262 -32.44 -1.52 26.65
C ASP A 262 -33.92 -1.90 26.78
N ARG A 263 -34.65 -1.85 25.67
CA ARG A 263 -36.07 -2.24 25.65
C ARG A 263 -36.26 -3.72 26.01
N ALA A 264 -35.41 -4.59 25.48
CA ALA A 264 -35.46 -6.02 25.78
C ALA A 264 -35.16 -6.27 27.27
N ASP A 265 -34.12 -5.64 27.82
CA ASP A 265 -33.73 -5.78 29.23
C ASP A 265 -34.84 -5.33 30.19
N MET A 266 -35.41 -4.14 29.96
CA MET A 266 -36.54 -3.63 30.75
C MET A 266 -37.74 -4.59 30.71
N THR A 267 -38.06 -5.14 29.53
CA THR A 267 -39.19 -6.04 29.35
C THR A 267 -38.95 -7.37 30.04
N ILE A 268 -37.75 -7.94 29.91
CA ILE A 268 -37.33 -9.17 30.59
C ILE A 268 -37.42 -8.99 32.10
N GLY A 269 -36.91 -7.88 32.65
CA GLY A 269 -36.97 -7.59 34.09
C GLY A 269 -38.40 -7.53 34.63
N SER A 270 -39.30 -6.88 33.90
CA SER A 270 -40.74 -6.82 34.23
C SER A 270 -41.39 -8.20 34.18
N GLN A 271 -41.17 -8.96 33.10
CA GLN A 271 -41.74 -10.30 32.91
C GLN A 271 -41.23 -11.29 33.95
N ASN A 272 -39.94 -11.28 34.26
CA ASN A 272 -39.35 -12.12 35.30
C ASN A 272 -39.98 -11.84 36.67
N THR A 273 -40.23 -10.57 37.00
CA THR A 273 -40.94 -10.18 38.22
C THR A 273 -42.38 -10.69 38.23
N GLN A 274 -43.09 -10.63 37.11
CA GLN A 274 -44.46 -11.16 36.99
C GLN A 274 -44.50 -12.69 37.14
N ILE A 275 -43.60 -13.40 36.47
CA ILE A 275 -43.48 -14.87 36.56
C ILE A 275 -43.19 -15.28 38.01
N LYS A 276 -42.23 -14.64 38.68
CA LYS A 276 -41.94 -14.90 40.10
C LYS A 276 -43.16 -14.71 41.01
N LYS A 277 -44.03 -13.73 40.72
CA LYS A 277 -45.29 -13.54 41.47
C LYS A 277 -46.32 -14.64 41.19
N ILE A 278 -46.37 -15.17 39.98
CA ILE A 278 -47.24 -16.30 39.62
C ILE A 278 -46.77 -17.57 40.33
N LEU A 279 -45.46 -17.84 40.34
CA LEU A 279 -44.88 -19.05 40.96
C LEU A 279 -44.90 -19.06 42.49
N LYS A 280 -44.96 -17.90 43.14
CA LYS A 280 -45.03 -17.78 44.60
C LYS A 280 -46.46 -17.88 45.17
N ARG A 281 -47.48 -18.01 44.31
CA ARG A 281 -48.86 -18.28 44.71
C ARG A 281 -49.17 -19.75 44.52
#